data_AF-A0A937Z661-F1
#
_entry.id   AF-A0A937Z661-F1
#
_cell.length_a   1.000
_cell.length_b   1.000
_cell.length_c   1.000
_cell.angle_alpha   90.00
_cell.angle_beta   90.00
_cell.angle_gamma   90.00
#
_symmetry.space_group_name_H-M   'P 1'
#
loop_
_entity.id
_entity.type
_entity.pdbx_description
1 polymer ?
#
loop_
_entity_poly.entity_id
_entity_poly.type
_entity_poly.pdbx_seq_one_letter_code
_entity_poly.pdbx_strand_id
1 'polypeptide(L)' 'MERIFPQDVLTKRERVEAALSLQPVDRVPILEQLSYNPRVIADWTGRDIRGFDYTIEDICAVIRQASDLIMPPVVPRGRG' A
#
# COMPACT_ATOMS: atom_id res chain seq x y z
N MET A 1 -19.10 -3.27 -0.52
CA MET A 1 -18.25 -2.53 -1.48
C MET A 1 -17.90 -1.21 -0.80
N GLU A 2 -16.69 -1.10 -0.26
CA GLU A 2 -16.28 0.05 0.57
C GLU A 2 -15.66 1.14 -0.32
N ARG A 3 -16.18 2.37 -0.20
CA ARG A 3 -15.56 3.60 -0.71
C ARG A 3 -14.86 4.27 0.47
N ILE A 4 -13.65 4.81 0.26
CA ILE A 4 -12.86 5.43 1.33
C ILE A 4 -13.42 6.82 1.64
N PHE A 5 -13.78 7.56 0.59
CA PHE A 5 -14.39 8.87 0.70
C PHE A 5 -15.72 8.94 -0.09
N PRO A 6 -16.64 9.84 0.29
CA PRO A 6 -17.96 9.95 -0.36
C PRO A 6 -17.91 10.23 -1.87
N GLN A 7 -16.84 10.85 -2.35
CA GLN A 7 -16.67 11.29 -3.74
C GLN A 7 -15.95 10.24 -4.60
N ASP A 8 -15.49 9.14 -3.99
CA ASP A 8 -14.77 8.10 -4.70
C ASP A 8 -15.67 7.49 -5.80
N VAL A 9 -15.19 7.53 -7.03
CA VAL A 9 -15.86 6.89 -8.18
C VAL A 9 -15.65 5.38 -8.15
N LEU A 10 -14.42 4.96 -7.83
CA LEU A 10 -14.03 3.56 -7.68
C LEU A 10 -14.13 3.14 -6.22
N THR A 11 -14.56 1.91 -5.99
CA THR A 11 -14.41 1.28 -4.67
C THR A 11 -12.94 1.04 -4.36
N LYS A 12 -12.63 0.83 -3.08
CA LYS A 12 -11.27 0.52 -2.62
C LYS A 12 -10.67 -0.68 -3.38
N ARG A 13 -11.47 -1.71 -3.63
CA ARG A 13 -11.05 -2.89 -4.40
C ARG A 13 -10.73 -2.57 -5.85
N GLU A 14 -11.63 -1.87 -6.55
CA GLU A 14 -11.45 -1.50 -7.95
C GLU A 14 -10.23 -0.59 -8.15
N ARG A 15 -9.96 0.31 -7.20
CA ARG A 15 -8.76 1.15 -7.21
C ARG A 15 -7.48 0.33 -7.13
N VAL A 16 -7.44 -0.68 -6.26
CA VAL A 16 -6.27 -1.59 -6.14
C VAL A 16 -6.10 -2.43 -7.40
N GLU A 17 -7.18 -3.03 -7.91
CA GLU A 17 -7.14 -3.87 -9.12
C GLU A 17 -6.72 -3.07 -10.37
N ALA A 18 -7.22 -1.84 -10.52
CA ALA A 18 -6.80 -0.93 -11.58
C ALA A 18 -5.30 -0.58 -11.46
N ALA A 19 -4.81 -0.31 -10.24
CA ALA A 19 -3.42 0.03 -10.01
C ALA A 19 -2.45 -1.11 -10.39
N LEU A 20 -2.85 -2.38 -10.21
CA LEU A 20 -2.01 -3.53 -10.59
C LEU A 20 -1.65 -3.56 -12.09
N SER A 21 -2.49 -2.96 -12.94
CA SER A 21 -2.25 -2.86 -14.39
C SER A 21 -1.29 -1.74 -14.78
N LEU A 22 -0.90 -0.87 -13.85
CA LEU A 22 0.04 0.22 -14.10
C LEU A 22 1.50 -0.28 -14.03
N GLN A 23 2.44 0.54 -14.53
CA GLN A 23 3.86 0.29 -14.33
C GLN A 23 4.18 0.22 -12.83
N PRO A 24 5.21 -0.53 -12.40
CA PRO A 24 5.54 -0.65 -10.98
C PRO A 24 5.61 0.69 -10.24
N VAL A 25 6.28 1.68 -10.84
CA VAL A 25 6.42 3.04 -10.26
C VAL A 25 5.09 3.79 -10.10
N ASP A 26 4.07 3.42 -10.87
CA ASP A 26 2.74 4.03 -10.86
C ASP A 26 1.78 3.34 -9.87
N ARG A 27 2.22 2.29 -9.17
CA ARG A 27 1.43 1.52 -8.19
C ARG A 27 1.40 2.13 -6.79
N VAL A 28 1.83 3.39 -6.63
CA VAL A 28 1.80 4.15 -5.37
C VAL A 28 0.44 4.09 -4.63
N PRO A 29 -0.74 4.05 -5.30
CA PRO A 29 -2.03 3.92 -4.61
C PRO A 29 -2.16 2.65 -3.75
N ILE A 30 -1.35 1.60 -4.00
CA ILE A 30 -1.31 0.40 -3.17
C ILE A 30 -0.70 0.73 -1.80
N LEU A 31 0.33 1.58 -1.74
CA LEU A 31 0.97 1.98 -0.49
C LEU A 31 0.08 2.89 0.37
N GLU A 32 -0.75 3.74 -0.25
CA GLU A 32 -1.71 4.58 0.46
C GLU A 32 -2.69 3.74 1.31
N GLN A 33 -3.07 2.55 0.82
CA GLN A 33 -3.95 1.64 1.57
C GLN A 33 -3.29 1.06 2.82
N LEU A 34 -1.95 1.04 2.85
CA LEU A 34 -1.17 0.56 4.00
C LEU A 34 -1.13 1.61 5.13
N SER A 35 -1.30 2.89 4.80
CA SER A 35 -1.21 4.00 5.78
C SER A 35 -2.47 4.20 6.62
N TYR A 36 -3.62 3.69 6.19
CA TYR A 36 -4.93 3.98 6.81
C TYR A 36 -5.72 2.73 7.19
N ASN A 37 -5.13 1.54 7.06
CA ASN A 37 -5.83 0.29 7.34
C ASN A 37 -5.20 -0.44 8.53
N PRO A 38 -5.69 -0.22 9.77
CA PRO A 38 -5.12 -0.80 10.98
C PRO A 38 -5.04 -2.32 10.96
N ARG A 39 -6.00 -2.99 10.29
CA ARG A 39 -5.99 -4.44 10.12
C ARG A 39 -4.80 -4.90 9.28
N VAL A 40 -4.53 -4.20 8.18
CA VAL A 40 -3.38 -4.51 7.32
C VAL A 40 -2.07 -4.23 8.04
N ILE A 41 -2.01 -3.15 8.83
CA ILE A 41 -0.82 -2.85 9.62
C ILE A 41 -0.59 -3.95 10.67
N ALA A 42 -1.64 -4.41 11.35
CA ALA A 42 -1.57 -5.53 12.29
C ALA A 42 -1.04 -6.80 11.62
N ASP A 43 -1.62 -7.17 10.46
CA ASP A 43 -1.28 -8.39 9.74
C ASP A 43 0.19 -8.41 9.29
N TRP A 44 0.74 -7.26 8.86
CA TRP A 44 2.13 -7.16 8.37
C TRP A 44 3.17 -6.92 9.48
N THR A 45 2.79 -6.28 10.59
CA THR A 45 3.72 -6.05 11.73
C THR A 45 3.66 -7.15 12.77
N GLY A 46 2.63 -7.99 12.77
CA GLY A 46 2.37 -9.00 13.80
C GLY A 46 1.91 -8.40 15.14
N ARG A 47 1.59 -7.11 15.19
CA ARG A 47 1.13 -6.40 16.40
C ARG A 47 -0.40 -6.48 16.53
N ASP A 48 -0.91 -6.51 17.77
CA ASP A 48 -2.35 -6.33 18.03
C ASP A 48 -2.69 -4.83 17.95
N ILE A 49 -3.04 -4.36 16.75
CA ILE A 49 -3.44 -2.97 16.48
C ILE A 49 -4.97 -2.89 16.44
N ARG A 50 -5.54 -1.99 17.25
CA ARG A 50 -7.00 -1.77 17.34
C ARG A 50 -7.36 -0.32 17.03
N GLY A 51 -8.35 -0.12 16.15
CA GLY A 51 -8.76 1.24 15.78
C GLY A 51 -7.60 2.03 15.18
N PHE A 52 -7.23 3.15 15.78
CA PHE A 52 -6.13 4.01 15.32
C PHE A 52 -4.85 3.86 16.16
N ASP A 53 -4.70 2.75 16.89
CA ASP A 53 -3.54 2.46 17.75
C ASP A 53 -2.31 1.96 16.97
N TYR A 54 -1.91 2.71 15.94
CA TYR A 54 -0.72 2.44 15.14
C TYR A 54 0.11 3.72 15.00
N THR A 55 1.42 3.56 14.88
CA THR A 55 2.34 4.70 14.79
C THR A 55 2.85 4.92 13.38
N ILE A 56 3.56 6.04 13.17
CA ILE A 56 4.25 6.30 11.89
C ILE A 56 5.30 5.22 11.63
N GLU A 57 5.95 4.69 12.67
CA GLU A 57 6.89 3.59 12.55
C GLU A 57 6.24 2.31 12.03
N ASP A 58 5.01 2.01 12.48
CA ASP A 58 4.25 0.85 11.97
C ASP A 58 3.92 1.03 10.49
N ILE A 59 3.45 2.22 10.09
CA ILE A 59 3.17 2.55 8.70
C ILE A 59 4.44 2.39 7.85
N CYS A 60 5.56 2.97 8.30
CA CYS A 60 6.85 2.89 7.61
C CYS A 60 7.34 1.44 7.49
N ALA A 61 7.13 0.61 8.52
CA ALA A 61 7.51 -0.80 8.50
C ALA A 61 6.75 -1.57 7.41
N VAL A 62 5.44 -1.38 7.32
CA VAL A 62 4.61 -2.06 6.31
C VAL A 62 4.92 -1.55 4.91
N ILE A 63 5.07 -0.23 4.72
CA ILE A 63 5.48 0.34 3.44
C ILE A 63 6.81 -0.23 3.00
N ARG A 64 7.80 -0.34 3.89
CA ARG A 64 9.10 -0.93 3.56
C ARG A 64 8.97 -2.37 3.09
N GLN A 65 8.17 -3.19 3.77
CA GLN A 65 7.96 -4.59 3.39
C GLN A 65 7.19 -4.74 2.06
N ALA A 66 6.30 -3.80 1.75
CA ALA A 66 5.52 -3.80 0.51
C ALA A 66 6.19 -3.05 -0.66
N SER A 67 7.32 -2.37 -0.42
CA SER A 67 7.95 -1.50 -1.43
C SER A 67 8.42 -2.27 -2.66
N ASP A 68 8.82 -3.53 -2.51
CA ASP A 68 9.22 -4.41 -3.62
C ASP A 68 8.07 -4.68 -4.62
N LEU A 69 6.81 -4.50 -4.22
CA LEU A 69 5.65 -4.66 -5.11
C LEU A 69 5.53 -3.52 -6.14
N ILE A 70 6.06 -2.35 -5.79
CA ILE A 70 5.99 -1.14 -6.61
C ILE A 70 7.37 -0.74 -7.17
N MET A 71 8.44 -1.11 -6.47
CA MET A 71 9.82 -0.88 -6.87
C MET A 71 10.56 -2.22 -6.77
N PRO A 72 10.24 -3.18 -7.64
CA PRO A 72 10.90 -4.48 -7.61
C PRO A 72 12.41 -4.26 -7.76
N PRO A 73 13.26 -5.02 -7.05
CA PRO A 73 14.70 -4.91 -7.19
C PRO A 73 15.10 -5.34 -8.60
N VAL A 74 15.29 -4.37 -9.50
CA VAL A 74 15.76 -4.60 -10.87
C VAL A 74 17.19 -4.09 -10.97
N VAL A 75 18.07 -4.91 -11.55
CA VAL A 75 19.44 -4.50 -11.86
C VAL A 75 19.39 -3.25 -12.76
N PRO A 76 20.14 -2.17 -12.45
CA PRO A 76 20.19 -0.97 -13.27
C PRO A 76 20.51 -1.32 -14.73
N ARG A 77 19.64 -0.92 -15.66
CA ARG A 77 19.79 -1.23 -17.10
C ARG A 77 20.61 -0.18 -17.87
N GLY A 78 21.39 0.64 -17.16
CA GLY A 78 22.26 1.63 -17.79
C GLY A 78 23.28 0.93 -18.68
N ARG A 79 23.20 1.17 -20.00
CA ARG A 79 24.35 0.92 -20.87
C ARG A 79 25.30 2.09 -20.62
N GLY A 80 26.43 1.80 -19.98
CA GLY A 80 27.55 2.74 -19.94
C GLY A 80 28.05 3.08 -21.34
#